data_AF-A0A6V7MC19-F1
#
_entry.id   AF-A0A6V7MC19-F1
#
_cell.length_a   1.000
_cell.length_b   1.000
_cell.length_c   1.000
_cell.angle_alpha   90.00
_cell.angle_beta   90.00
_cell.angle_gamma   90.00
#
_symmetry.space_group_name_H-M   'P 1'
#
loop_
_entity.id
_entity.type
_entity.pdbx_description
1 polymer ?
#
loop_
_entity_poly.entity_id
_entity_poly.type
_entity_poly.pdbx_seq_one_letter_code
_entity_poly.pdbx_strand_id
1 'polypeptide(L)' 'TQPPNEREELFIQKLRQCCVLFDFESDPLSDLKWKEIKRGALLEMVEYVTKNKGVITEAIYPEAVNM' A
#
# COMPACT_ATOMS: atom_id res chain seq x y z
N THR A 1 -20.09 -3.85 4.28
CA THR A 1 -19.07 -2.80 4.41
C THR A 1 -18.18 -3.15 5.59
N GLN A 2 -16.87 -3.31 5.39
CA GLN A 2 -15.94 -3.56 6.51
C GLN A 2 -15.99 -2.40 7.52
N PRO A 3 -15.90 -2.68 8.84
CA PRO A 3 -15.89 -1.64 9.85
C PRO A 3 -14.66 -0.72 9.70
N PRO A 4 -14.75 0.57 10.11
CA PRO A 4 -13.68 1.54 9.89
C PRO A 4 -12.31 1.15 10.45
N ASN A 5 -12.29 0.51 11.63
CA ASN A 5 -11.06 0.01 12.25
C ASN A 5 -10.36 -1.04 11.36
N GLU A 6 -11.09 -2.07 10.91
CA GLU A 6 -10.51 -3.11 10.04
C GLU A 6 -9.98 -2.53 8.72
N ARG A 7 -10.56 -1.43 8.23
CA ARG A 7 -10.07 -0.75 7.03
C ARG A 7 -8.77 -0.01 7.26
N GLU A 8 -8.64 0.66 8.40
CA GLU A 8 -7.39 1.33 8.81
C GLU A 8 -6.27 0.30 8.98
N GLU A 9 -6.55 -0.81 9.68
CA GLU A 9 -5.58 -1.89 9.86
C GLU A 9 -5.18 -2.51 8.51
N LEU A 10 -6.14 -2.77 7.62
CA LEU A 10 -5.86 -3.27 6.27
C LEU A 10 -5.01 -2.28 5.45
N PHE A 11 -5.25 -0.98 5.58
CA PHE A 11 -4.46 0.05 4.91
C PHE A 11 -3.02 0.04 5.39
N ILE A 12 -2.80 -0.04 6.71
CA ILE A 12 -1.47 -0.19 7.31
C ILE A 12 -0.78 -1.47 6.82
N GLN A 13 -1.49 -2.60 6.75
CA GLN A 13 -0.93 -3.84 6.22
C GLN A 13 -0.51 -3.71 4.75
N LYS A 14 -1.29 -3.02 3.91
CA LYS A 14 -0.93 -2.75 2.52
C LYS A 14 0.30 -1.84 2.39
N LEU A 15 0.43 -0.81 3.23
CA LEU A 15 1.65 0.02 3.28
C LEU A 15 2.89 -0.82 3.57
N ARG A 16 2.83 -1.66 4.61
CA ARG A 16 3.94 -2.56 4.98
C ARG A 16 4.28 -3.56 3.87
N GLN A 17 3.28 -4.11 3.18
CA GLN A 17 3.53 -4.98 2.02
C GLN A 17 4.24 -4.24 0.89
N CYS A 18 3.97 -2.94 0.72
CA CYS A 18 4.61 -2.13 -0.30
C CYS A 18 6.07 -1.74 0.04
N CYS A 19 6.59 -2.05 1.24
CA CYS A 19 8.01 -1.87 1.56
C CYS A 19 8.92 -2.89 0.85
N VAL A 20 8.37 -3.96 0.25
CA VAL A 20 9.16 -4.96 -0.48
C VAL A 20 9.81 -4.31 -1.71
N LEU A 21 11.14 -4.35 -1.76
CA LEU A 21 11.92 -3.83 -2.89
C LEU A 21 12.01 -4.87 -4.00
N PHE A 22 11.92 -4.40 -5.23
CA PHE A 22 12.14 -5.22 -6.42
C PHE A 22 13.32 -4.66 -7.18
N ASP A 23 14.20 -5.55 -7.64
CA ASP A 23 15.27 -5.19 -8.56
C ASP A 23 14.70 -5.06 -9.98
N PHE A 24 14.92 -3.90 -10.59
CA PHE A 24 14.55 -3.61 -11.97
C PHE A 24 15.77 -3.43 -12.87
N GLU A 25 16.99 -3.36 -12.31
CA GLU A 25 18.22 -3.15 -13.04
C GLU A 25 18.93 -4.48 -13.34
N SER A 26 19.21 -5.28 -12.30
CA SER A 26 19.97 -6.53 -12.48
C SER A 26 19.09 -7.69 -12.94
N ASP A 27 17.82 -7.73 -12.49
CA ASP A 27 16.87 -8.78 -12.87
C ASP A 27 15.45 -8.23 -13.12
N PRO A 28 15.23 -7.52 -14.25
CA PRO A 28 13.96 -6.85 -14.55
C PRO A 28 12.79 -7.82 -14.72
N LEU A 29 13.04 -9.07 -15.13
CA LEU A 29 12.01 -10.07 -15.45
C LEU A 29 11.68 -11.00 -14.27
N SER A 30 12.40 -10.91 -13.15
CA SER A 30 12.00 -11.54 -11.89
C SER A 30 10.69 -10.96 -11.36
N ASP A 31 9.93 -11.81 -10.66
CA ASP A 31 8.80 -11.42 -9.82
C ASP A 31 7.73 -10.54 -10.50
N LEU A 32 7.56 -10.65 -11.82
CA LEU A 32 6.60 -9.84 -12.60
C LEU A 32 5.19 -9.85 -12.00
N LYS A 33 4.75 -11.02 -11.52
CA LYS A 33 3.46 -11.17 -10.84
C LYS A 33 3.37 -10.28 -9.58
N TRP A 34 4.42 -10.28 -8.75
CA TRP A 34 4.44 -9.55 -7.50
C TRP A 34 4.67 -8.04 -7.71
N LYS A 35 5.46 -7.67 -8.72
CA LYS A 35 5.58 -6.29 -9.21
C LYS A 35 4.21 -5.72 -9.60
N GLU A 36 3.41 -6.48 -10.34
CA GLU A 36 2.06 -6.07 -10.74
C GLU A 36 1.08 -6.01 -9.55
N ILE A 37 1.19 -6.93 -8.60
CA ILE A 37 0.40 -6.89 -7.36
C ILE A 37 0.73 -5.62 -6.55
N LYS A 38 2.01 -5.29 -6.36
CA LYS A 38 2.44 -4.06 -5.67
C LYS A 38 1.93 -2.81 -6.41
N ARG A 39 2.01 -2.79 -7.74
CA ARG A 39 1.45 -1.70 -8.57
C ARG A 39 -0.05 -1.52 -8.33
N GLY A 40 -0.82 -2.61 -8.36
CA GLY A 40 -2.26 -2.59 -8.11
C GLY A 40 -2.61 -2.11 -6.69
N ALA A 41 -1.89 -2.60 -5.68
CA ALA A 41 -2.09 -2.20 -4.29
C ALA A 41 -1.82 -0.70 -4.06
N LEU A 42 -0.74 -0.16 -4.62
CA LEU A 42 -0.42 1.27 -4.54
C LEU A 42 -1.50 2.12 -5.21
N LEU A 43 -1.99 1.73 -6.38
CA LEU A 43 -3.06 2.44 -7.09
C LEU A 43 -4.37 2.43 -6.30
N GLU A 44 -4.75 1.28 -5.76
CA GLU A 44 -5.94 1.14 -4.92
C GLU A 44 -5.84 2.04 -3.67
N MET A 45 -4.68 2.09 -3.01
CA MET A 45 -4.47 2.96 -1.84
C MET A 45 -4.58 4.44 -2.21
N VAL A 46 -4.03 4.88 -3.34
CA VAL A 46 -4.17 6.26 -3.82
C VAL A 46 -5.63 6.60 -4.11
N GLU A 47 -6.35 5.70 -4.79
CA GLU A 47 -7.78 5.88 -5.08
C GLU A 47 -8.61 5.94 -3.80
N TYR A 48 -8.31 5.08 -2.83
CA TYR A 48 -8.97 5.06 -1.53
C TYR A 48 -8.83 6.39 -0.78
N VAL A 49 -7.61 6.92 -0.68
CA VAL A 49 -7.35 8.21 0.00
C VAL A 49 -7.99 9.38 -0.77
N THR A 50 -8.01 9.33 -2.10
CA THR A 50 -8.62 10.38 -2.92
C THR A 50 -10.13 10.44 -2.77
N LYS A 51 -10.80 9.28 -2.65
CA LYS A 51 -12.27 9.19 -2.60
C LYS A 51 -12.86 9.36 -1.19
N ASN A 52 -12.07 9.12 -0.14
CA ASN A 52 -12.58 9.08 1.23
C ASN A 52 -11.88 10.16 2.08
N LYS A 53 -12.68 10.96 2.80
CA LYS A 53 -12.15 11.97 3.73
C LYS A 53 -11.96 11.36 5.12
N GLY A 54 -10.96 11.85 5.86
CA GLY A 54 -10.70 11.43 7.24
C GLY A 54 -10.10 10.03 7.38
N VAL A 55 -9.55 9.46 6.29
CA VAL A 55 -8.91 8.14 6.31
C VAL A 55 -7.46 8.16 6.75
N ILE A 56 -6.79 9.32 6.67
CA ILE A 56 -5.42 9.48 7.17
C ILE A 56 -5.49 9.83 8.66
N THR A 57 -5.24 8.84 9.49
CA THR A 57 -5.20 8.93 10.96
C THR A 57 -3.76 9.09 11.45
N GLU A 58 -3.59 9.44 12.74
CA GLU A 58 -2.27 9.55 13.38
C GLU A 58 -1.44 8.25 13.28
N ALA A 59 -2.09 7.08 13.31
CA ALA A 59 -1.40 5.79 13.21
C ALA A 59 -0.81 5.51 11.82
N ILE A 60 -1.36 6.12 10.77
CA ILE A 60 -0.92 5.91 9.38
C ILE A 60 0.34 6.72 9.05
N TYR A 61 0.52 7.90 9.65
CA TYR A 61 1.67 8.77 9.38
C TYR A 61 3.04 8.07 9.49
N PRO A 62 3.40 7.37 10.58
CA PRO A 62 4.71 6.73 10.68
C PRO A 62 4.89 5.63 9.63
N GLU A 63 3.84 4.86 9.32
CA GLU A 63 3.89 3.80 8.32
C GLU A 63 4.09 4.35 6.91
N ALA A 64 3.41 5.45 6.58
CA ALA A 64 3.53 6.11 5.27
C ALA A 64 4.91 6.77 5.06
N VAL A 65 5.53 7.30 6.13
CA VAL A 65 6.88 7.88 6.07
C VAL A 65 7.97 6.80 5.98
N ASN A 66 7.74 5.64 6.60
CA ASN A 66 8.70 4.53 6.59
C ASN A 66 8.66 3.68 5.31
N MET A 67 7.58 3.76 4.53
CA MET A 67 7.37 2.98 3.29
C MET A 67 8.25 3.47 2.14
#